data_AF-A0AAX3H1A4-F1
#
_entry.id   AF-A0AAX3H1A4-F1
#
_cell.length_a   1.000
_cell.length_b   1.000
_cell.length_c   1.000
_cell.angle_alpha   90.00
_cell.angle_beta   90.00
_cell.angle_gamma   90.00
#
_symmetry.space_group_name_H-M   'P 1'
#
loop_
_entity.id
_entity.type
_entity.pdbx_description
1 polymer ?
#
loop_
_entity_poly.entity_id
_entity_poly.type
_entity_poly.pdbx_seq_one_letter_code
_entity_poly.pdbx_strand_id
1 'polypeptide(L)'
;MRKLIYFITPFIIGVVFLFGLDKFLDSKTDELLREKNLLPIMDDTLSDIKDKGVTANNHFLREKDIMILGSSELSNSTKQHPKYYFNTNRSKNKVFAIGRAYTQTLQDAAILGSMNPNIDNKKVVLLISMQWFMEKDGVTSHHYQSRFSPIQFYRFLDNPKISKQNKIEYAKKSSKLLWGSDEYKAEALYAKLYEPKTLLEKAEKVLLEPYFQGRKYCIALKEKGILYKRLIKLDKKRATKRKSPINWSHERKKAIEDAKKRVGKNPLNIDNYYYKQHFKDGIDQYKGRDKDVNLLTSKEFESYKLMLNVCTDLGIKPVVVLIPSMDKFYNLTGISEKERNQYYDKAQNIAESKGFEVLNLKDKGSDKYYLRDVMHLGTKGWVDVCERLFKIFKEQ
;
A
#
# COMPACT_ATOMS: atom_id res chain seq x y z
N MET A 1 38.15 -20.61 33.63
CA MET A 1 37.18 -21.37 32.79
C MET A 1 35.80 -21.54 33.42
N ARG A 2 35.64 -22.01 34.68
CA ARG A 2 34.31 -22.19 35.33
C ARG A 2 33.41 -20.94 35.33
N LYS A 3 33.97 -19.74 35.46
CA LYS A 3 33.20 -18.47 35.43
C LYS A 3 32.70 -18.07 34.03
N LEU A 4 33.38 -18.50 32.97
CA LEU A 4 32.99 -18.19 31.58
C LEU A 4 31.77 -19.03 31.16
N ILE A 5 31.64 -20.24 31.71
CA ILE A 5 30.50 -21.13 31.50
C ILE A 5 29.19 -20.46 31.96
N TYR A 6 29.20 -19.66 33.03
CA TYR A 6 28.00 -18.95 33.50
C TYR A 6 27.50 -17.86 32.53
N PHE A 7 28.34 -17.37 31.62
CA PHE A 7 27.92 -16.44 30.56
C PHE A 7 27.59 -17.15 29.25
N ILE A 8 28.35 -18.20 28.91
CA ILE A 8 28.17 -18.97 27.68
C ILE A 8 26.88 -19.78 27.73
N THR A 9 26.57 -20.43 28.86
CA THR A 9 25.40 -21.31 28.96
C THR A 9 24.07 -20.56 28.76
N PRO A 10 23.78 -19.42 29.43
CA PRO A 10 22.57 -18.66 29.16
C PRO A 10 22.49 -18.13 27.73
N PHE A 11 23.63 -17.74 27.13
CA PHE A 11 23.68 -17.30 25.75
C PHE A 11 23.29 -18.44 24.77
N ILE A 12 23.86 -19.63 24.94
CA ILE A 12 23.51 -20.80 24.13
C ILE A 12 22.04 -21.15 24.30
N ILE A 13 21.52 -21.17 25.53
CA ILE A 13 20.10 -21.42 25.80
C ILE A 13 19.22 -20.39 25.09
N GLY A 14 19.58 -19.12 25.14
CA GLY A 14 18.88 -18.04 24.44
C GLY A 14 18.86 -18.24 22.92
N VAL A 15 19.99 -18.60 22.32
CA VAL A 15 20.09 -18.87 20.87
C VAL A 15 19.24 -20.08 20.48
N VAL A 16 19.34 -21.19 21.22
CA VAL A 16 18.55 -22.41 20.96
C VAL A 16 17.06 -22.13 21.11
N PHE A 17 16.65 -21.38 22.13
CA PHE A 17 15.26 -20.98 22.33
C PHE A 17 14.75 -20.11 21.18
N LEU A 18 15.51 -19.09 20.76
CA LEU A 18 15.13 -18.23 19.64
C LEU A 18 14.99 -19.00 18.34
N PHE A 19 15.89 -19.94 18.06
CA PHE A 19 15.80 -20.82 16.89
C PHE A 19 14.58 -21.75 16.97
N GLY A 20 14.34 -22.37 18.12
CA GLY A 20 13.17 -23.23 18.34
C GLY A 20 11.86 -22.45 18.20
N LEU A 21 11.79 -21.24 18.75
CA LEU A 21 10.64 -20.34 18.62
C LEU A 21 10.40 -19.94 17.17
N ASP A 22 11.45 -19.60 16.42
CA ASP A 22 11.34 -19.25 15.01
C ASP A 22 10.77 -20.40 14.17
N LYS A 23 11.30 -21.62 14.36
CA LYS A 23 10.79 -22.83 13.69
C LYS A 23 9.35 -23.17 14.09
N PHE A 24 9.03 -23.04 15.37
CA PHE A 24 7.66 -23.22 15.86
C PHE A 24 6.70 -22.24 15.19
N LEU A 25 7.06 -20.95 15.15
CA LEU A 25 6.24 -19.91 14.55
C LEU A 25 6.08 -20.11 13.05
N ASP A 26 7.13 -20.46 12.32
CA ASP A 26 7.01 -20.79 10.89
C ASP A 26 6.00 -21.90 10.65
N SER A 27 6.20 -23.05 11.32
CA SER A 27 5.33 -24.21 11.17
C SER A 27 3.88 -23.90 11.54
N LYS A 28 3.65 -23.24 12.68
CA LYS A 28 2.30 -22.98 13.16
C LYS A 28 1.59 -21.87 12.40
N THR A 29 2.31 -20.87 11.94
CA THR A 29 1.72 -19.80 11.13
C THR A 29 1.29 -20.34 9.77
N ASP A 30 2.10 -21.18 9.13
CA ASP A 30 1.74 -21.84 7.87
C ASP A 30 0.54 -22.79 8.00
N GLU A 31 0.48 -23.56 9.08
CA GLU A 31 -0.68 -24.40 9.44
C GLU A 31 -1.95 -23.55 9.58
N LEU A 32 -1.90 -22.52 10.44
CA LEU A 32 -3.06 -21.69 10.74
C LEU A 32 -3.52 -20.86 9.53
N LEU A 33 -2.61 -20.37 8.68
CA LEU A 33 -2.98 -19.69 7.44
C LEU A 33 -3.81 -20.60 6.52
N ARG A 34 -3.52 -21.90 6.48
CA ARG A 34 -4.30 -22.86 5.69
C ARG A 34 -5.65 -23.19 6.32
N GLU A 35 -5.76 -23.22 7.64
CA GLU A 35 -6.96 -23.69 8.35
C GLU A 35 -7.97 -22.60 8.70
N LYS A 36 -7.50 -21.38 8.97
CA LYS A 36 -8.32 -20.30 9.53
C LYS A 36 -9.07 -19.53 8.45
N ASN A 37 -10.20 -18.94 8.85
CA ASN A 37 -10.89 -17.96 8.04
C ASN A 37 -10.09 -16.64 8.07
N LEU A 38 -9.45 -16.28 6.95
CA LEU A 38 -8.60 -15.09 6.88
C LEU A 38 -9.33 -13.81 6.49
N LEU A 39 -10.65 -13.86 6.22
CA LEU A 39 -11.45 -12.67 5.92
C LEU A 39 -11.33 -11.58 6.99
N PRO A 40 -11.31 -11.88 8.31
CA PRO A 40 -11.12 -10.84 9.35
C PRO A 40 -9.74 -10.16 9.33
N ILE A 41 -8.77 -10.66 8.55
CA ILE A 41 -7.50 -9.96 8.27
C ILE A 41 -7.62 -9.21 6.94
N MET A 42 -8.16 -9.85 5.90
CA MET A 42 -8.28 -9.25 4.55
C MET A 42 -9.23 -8.04 4.54
N ASP A 43 -10.32 -8.09 5.31
CA ASP A 43 -11.38 -7.08 5.38
C ASP A 43 -11.09 -5.94 6.35
N ASP A 44 -10.11 -6.13 7.24
CA ASP A 44 -9.75 -5.14 8.26
C ASP A 44 -8.94 -4.02 7.62
N THR A 45 -9.60 -2.89 7.35
CA THR A 45 -9.00 -1.75 6.64
C THR A 45 -7.88 -1.05 7.43
N LEU A 46 -7.67 -1.41 8.70
CA LEU A 46 -6.66 -0.83 9.58
C LEU A 46 -5.65 -1.88 10.10
N SER A 47 -5.55 -3.03 9.43
CA SER A 47 -4.72 -4.14 9.89
C SER A 47 -3.22 -3.92 9.63
N ASP A 48 -2.45 -3.71 10.70
CA ASP A 48 -0.98 -3.68 10.61
C ASP A 48 -0.38 -5.02 10.12
N ILE A 49 -1.13 -6.12 10.21
CA ILE A 49 -0.69 -7.44 9.72
C ILE A 49 -0.51 -7.44 8.21
N LYS A 50 -1.47 -6.86 7.46
CA LYS A 50 -1.33 -6.73 6.01
C LYS A 50 -0.59 -5.46 5.63
N ASP A 51 -0.76 -4.37 6.38
CA ASP A 51 -0.19 -3.08 6.02
C ASP A 51 1.33 -3.05 6.22
N LYS A 52 1.83 -3.68 7.29
CA LYS A 52 3.26 -3.70 7.63
C LYS A 52 3.89 -5.09 7.56
N GLY A 53 3.10 -6.16 7.52
CA GLY A 53 3.61 -7.53 7.42
C GLY A 53 3.87 -8.00 5.99
N VAL A 54 4.37 -9.24 5.88
CA VAL A 54 4.71 -9.88 4.60
C VAL A 54 4.25 -11.34 4.55
N THR A 55 4.16 -12.03 5.68
CA THR A 55 3.88 -13.47 5.73
C THR A 55 2.45 -13.78 5.31
N ALA A 56 1.46 -13.05 5.85
CA ALA A 56 0.07 -13.17 5.43
C ALA A 56 -0.14 -12.73 3.96
N ASN A 57 0.48 -11.61 3.56
CA ASN A 57 0.38 -11.10 2.18
C ASN A 57 0.94 -12.11 1.16
N ASN A 58 2.06 -12.75 1.46
CA ASN A 58 2.62 -13.82 0.63
C ASN A 58 1.69 -15.03 0.54
N HIS A 59 0.95 -15.36 1.60
CA HIS A 59 -0.06 -16.41 1.55
C HIS A 59 -1.22 -16.03 0.62
N PHE A 60 -1.79 -14.83 0.75
CA PHE A 60 -2.86 -14.35 -0.14
C PHE A 60 -2.44 -14.36 -1.61
N LEU A 61 -1.22 -13.91 -1.91
CA LEU A 61 -0.69 -13.94 -3.27
C LEU A 61 -0.48 -15.36 -3.82
N ARG A 62 -0.11 -16.33 -2.97
CA ARG A 62 -0.03 -17.74 -3.39
C ARG A 62 -1.41 -18.29 -3.78
N GLU A 63 -2.45 -17.91 -3.06
CA GLU A 63 -3.85 -18.22 -3.37
C GLU A 63 -4.41 -17.44 -4.57
N LYS A 64 -3.56 -16.65 -5.25
CA LYS A 64 -3.89 -15.78 -6.39
C LYS A 64 -4.89 -14.68 -6.05
N ASP A 65 -5.01 -14.32 -4.78
CA ASP A 65 -5.81 -13.18 -4.34
C ASP A 65 -5.23 -11.86 -4.85
N ILE A 66 -6.10 -10.89 -5.07
CA ILE A 66 -5.79 -9.58 -5.65
C ILE A 66 -5.30 -8.65 -4.55
N MET A 67 -4.10 -8.09 -4.73
CA MET A 67 -3.60 -7.01 -3.91
C MET A 67 -4.04 -5.66 -4.49
N ILE A 68 -4.65 -4.81 -3.68
CA ILE A 68 -4.91 -3.41 -4.05
C ILE A 68 -4.07 -2.51 -3.15
N LEU A 69 -3.17 -1.73 -3.74
CA LEU A 69 -2.34 -0.75 -3.04
C LEU A 69 -2.87 0.67 -3.26
N GLY A 70 -2.75 1.49 -2.23
CA GLY A 70 -3.27 2.85 -2.21
C GLY A 70 -3.08 3.53 -0.86
N SER A 71 -3.93 4.51 -0.54
CA SER A 71 -3.83 5.34 0.66
C SER A 71 -5.13 5.38 1.48
N SER A 72 -5.60 6.57 1.87
CA SER A 72 -6.80 6.78 2.69
C SER A 72 -8.09 6.30 2.03
N GLU A 73 -8.16 6.21 0.71
CA GLU A 73 -9.31 5.69 -0.02
C GLU A 73 -9.65 4.24 0.38
N LEU A 74 -8.65 3.44 0.74
CA LEU A 74 -8.81 2.03 1.17
C LEU A 74 -9.08 1.89 2.68
N SER A 75 -8.74 2.89 3.48
CA SER A 75 -8.95 2.85 4.94
C SER A 75 -10.42 3.06 5.36
N ASN A 76 -11.28 3.43 4.41
CA ASN A 76 -12.67 3.82 4.64
C ASN A 76 -13.66 2.64 4.56
N SER A 77 -14.57 2.54 5.52
CA SER A 77 -15.63 1.52 5.53
C SER A 77 -16.86 1.91 4.68
N THR A 78 -16.66 2.21 3.40
CA THR A 78 -17.79 2.41 2.47
C THR A 78 -18.39 1.07 2.04
N LYS A 79 -19.72 1.00 1.82
CA LYS A 79 -20.42 -0.25 1.44
C LYS A 79 -20.00 -0.77 0.06
N GLN A 80 -19.43 0.10 -0.76
CA GLN A 80 -18.92 -0.20 -2.10
C GLN A 80 -17.40 -0.47 -2.07
N HIS A 81 -16.78 -0.63 -0.90
CA HIS A 81 -15.36 -0.99 -0.82
C HIS A 81 -15.12 -2.33 -1.54
N PRO A 82 -13.98 -2.52 -2.26
CA PRO A 82 -13.72 -3.73 -3.05
C PRO A 82 -14.01 -5.05 -2.32
N LYS A 83 -13.70 -5.14 -1.02
CA LYS A 83 -14.00 -6.31 -0.19
C LYS A 83 -15.45 -6.82 -0.29
N TYR A 84 -16.43 -5.93 -0.45
CA TYR A 84 -17.85 -6.33 -0.54
C TYR A 84 -18.25 -6.94 -1.89
N TYR A 85 -17.35 -6.90 -2.88
CA TYR A 85 -17.52 -7.56 -4.17
C TYR A 85 -16.64 -8.80 -4.27
N PHE A 86 -15.34 -8.65 -3.95
CA PHE A 86 -14.34 -9.70 -4.13
C PHE A 86 -14.28 -10.71 -2.98
N ASN A 87 -14.45 -10.28 -1.72
CA ASN A 87 -14.42 -11.18 -0.55
C ASN A 87 -15.78 -11.82 -0.29
N THR A 88 -16.43 -12.19 -1.38
CA THR A 88 -17.70 -12.87 -1.41
C THR A 88 -17.56 -14.14 -2.24
N ASN A 89 -18.48 -15.08 -2.11
CA ASN A 89 -18.47 -16.28 -2.94
C ASN A 89 -18.97 -16.02 -4.38
N ARG A 90 -18.86 -14.78 -4.86
CA ARG A 90 -19.17 -14.36 -6.24
C ARG A 90 -17.92 -14.16 -7.09
N SER A 91 -16.76 -13.97 -6.45
CA SER A 91 -15.47 -13.76 -7.09
C SER A 91 -14.64 -15.05 -7.07
N LYS A 92 -13.82 -15.27 -8.10
CA LYS A 92 -12.87 -16.40 -8.16
C LYS A 92 -11.74 -16.22 -7.14
N ASN A 93 -11.21 -15.01 -7.06
CA ASN A 93 -10.16 -14.62 -6.14
C ASN A 93 -10.67 -13.57 -5.16
N LYS A 94 -10.14 -13.58 -3.94
CA LYS A 94 -10.42 -12.57 -2.93
C LYS A 94 -9.55 -11.35 -3.19
N VAL A 95 -9.79 -10.30 -2.41
CA VAL A 95 -9.00 -9.06 -2.39
C VAL A 95 -8.47 -8.79 -0.99
N PHE A 96 -7.25 -8.31 -0.91
CA PHE A 96 -6.73 -7.67 0.28
C PHE A 96 -6.18 -6.29 -0.10
N ALA A 97 -6.73 -5.27 0.53
CA ALA A 97 -6.39 -3.88 0.26
C ALA A 97 -5.38 -3.40 1.30
N ILE A 98 -4.28 -2.78 0.87
CA ILE A 98 -3.29 -2.14 1.76
C ILE A 98 -3.27 -0.66 1.42
N GLY A 99 -3.63 0.16 2.39
CA GLY A 99 -3.63 1.60 2.22
C GLY A 99 -4.13 2.33 3.45
N ARG A 100 -3.36 3.32 3.87
CA ARG A 100 -3.72 4.25 4.94
C ARG A 100 -3.34 5.66 4.54
N ALA A 101 -3.93 6.66 5.20
CA ALA A 101 -3.52 8.05 5.02
C ALA A 101 -1.98 8.17 5.07
N TYR A 102 -1.42 8.93 4.13
CA TYR A 102 0.02 9.15 3.94
C TYR A 102 0.84 8.00 3.32
N THR A 103 0.19 6.91 2.92
CA THR A 103 0.83 5.90 2.05
C THR A 103 0.93 6.48 0.64
N GLN A 104 2.13 6.47 0.07
CA GLN A 104 2.42 6.96 -1.29
C GLN A 104 3.32 5.95 -2.01
N THR A 105 3.83 6.29 -3.20
CA THR A 105 4.43 5.31 -4.12
C THR A 105 5.71 4.67 -3.60
N LEU A 106 6.48 5.35 -2.74
CA LEU A 106 7.70 4.77 -2.16
C LEU A 106 7.38 3.63 -1.18
N GLN A 107 6.30 3.75 -0.41
CA GLN A 107 5.81 2.69 0.48
C GLN A 107 5.23 1.53 -0.33
N ASP A 108 4.47 1.82 -1.39
CA ASP A 108 3.95 0.78 -2.28
C ASP A 108 5.08 0.00 -2.96
N ALA A 109 6.17 0.68 -3.37
CA ALA A 109 7.38 0.03 -3.85
C ALA A 109 7.98 -0.92 -2.80
N ALA A 110 8.07 -0.47 -1.54
CA ALA A 110 8.57 -1.29 -0.43
C ALA A 110 7.71 -2.54 -0.20
N ILE A 111 6.38 -2.39 -0.21
CA ILE A 111 5.42 -3.50 -0.07
C ILE A 111 5.65 -4.50 -1.20
N LEU A 112 5.59 -4.05 -2.46
CA LEU A 112 5.79 -4.91 -3.64
C LEU A 112 7.13 -5.66 -3.60
N GLY A 113 8.22 -4.93 -3.36
CA GLY A 113 9.56 -5.50 -3.35
C GLY A 113 9.86 -6.42 -2.17
N SER A 114 9.10 -6.30 -1.07
CA SER A 114 9.24 -7.20 0.07
C SER A 114 8.57 -8.56 -0.10
N MET A 115 7.65 -8.69 -1.08
CA MET A 115 6.93 -9.94 -1.33
C MET A 115 7.87 -11.04 -1.82
N ASN A 116 7.46 -12.29 -1.63
CA ASN A 116 8.24 -13.45 -2.05
C ASN A 116 8.42 -13.44 -3.58
N PRO A 117 9.67 -13.42 -4.08
CA PRO A 117 9.96 -13.34 -5.51
C PRO A 117 9.53 -14.58 -6.29
N ASN A 118 9.33 -15.72 -5.62
CA ASN A 118 8.99 -17.00 -6.26
C ASN A 118 7.47 -17.20 -6.45
N ILE A 119 6.66 -16.24 -6.02
CA ILE A 119 5.21 -16.27 -6.30
C ILE A 119 4.97 -15.67 -7.68
N ASP A 120 4.61 -16.49 -8.66
CA ASP A 120 4.32 -16.02 -10.01
C ASP A 120 2.89 -15.50 -10.15
N ASN A 121 2.65 -14.70 -11.20
CA ASN A 121 1.31 -14.22 -11.59
C ASN A 121 0.57 -13.49 -10.46
N LYS A 122 1.27 -12.63 -9.71
CA LYS A 122 0.67 -11.76 -8.69
C LYS A 122 -0.32 -10.81 -9.36
N LYS A 123 -1.58 -10.81 -8.91
CA LYS A 123 -2.59 -9.83 -9.34
C LYS A 123 -2.48 -8.58 -8.46
N VAL A 124 -2.13 -7.45 -9.06
CA VAL A 124 -1.88 -6.19 -8.36
C VAL A 124 -2.66 -5.06 -9.01
N VAL A 125 -3.27 -4.22 -8.18
CA VAL A 125 -3.88 -2.95 -8.55
C VAL A 125 -3.16 -1.84 -7.80
N LEU A 126 -2.80 -0.76 -8.49
CA LEU A 126 -2.13 0.41 -7.92
C LEU A 126 -3.06 1.61 -8.06
N LEU A 127 -3.59 2.12 -6.95
CA LEU A 127 -4.43 3.32 -6.93
C LEU A 127 -3.54 4.55 -6.79
N ILE A 128 -3.50 5.42 -7.81
CA ILE A 128 -2.62 6.58 -7.84
C ILE A 128 -3.45 7.86 -7.72
N SER A 129 -3.14 8.66 -6.71
CA SER A 129 -3.82 9.92 -6.39
C SER A 129 -2.96 11.12 -6.78
N MET A 130 -3.55 12.09 -7.48
CA MET A 130 -2.90 13.34 -7.90
C MET A 130 -2.33 14.12 -6.70
N GLN A 131 -3.00 14.02 -5.56
CA GLN A 131 -2.68 14.75 -4.34
C GLN A 131 -1.28 14.42 -3.81
N TRP A 132 -0.75 13.23 -4.11
CA TRP A 132 0.62 12.86 -3.73
C TRP A 132 1.69 13.66 -4.47
N PHE A 133 1.32 14.23 -5.64
CA PHE A 133 2.19 14.98 -6.54
C PHE A 133 2.03 16.49 -6.38
N MET A 134 1.19 16.96 -5.44
CA MET A 134 1.07 18.39 -5.13
C MET A 134 2.29 18.91 -4.37
N GLU A 135 2.94 18.06 -3.57
CA GLU A 135 4.16 18.40 -2.85
C GLU A 135 5.39 18.27 -3.75
N LYS A 136 6.15 19.35 -3.91
CA LYS A 136 7.35 19.37 -4.75
C LYS A 136 8.38 18.31 -4.34
N ASP A 137 8.55 18.12 -3.03
CA ASP A 137 9.51 17.15 -2.49
C ASP A 137 8.95 15.71 -2.36
N GLY A 138 7.68 15.50 -2.74
CA GLY A 138 6.97 14.22 -2.58
C GLY A 138 6.64 13.92 -1.11
N VAL A 139 6.65 12.64 -0.75
CA VAL A 139 6.38 12.21 0.64
C VAL A 139 7.32 12.90 1.65
N THR A 140 6.75 13.39 2.75
CA THR A 140 7.52 13.98 3.86
C THR A 140 8.12 12.89 4.76
N SER A 141 9.17 13.22 5.52
CA SER A 141 9.77 12.29 6.49
C SER A 141 8.76 11.79 7.53
N HIS A 142 7.93 12.68 8.07
CA HIS A 142 6.89 12.30 9.04
C HIS A 142 5.89 11.30 8.45
N HIS A 143 5.38 11.60 7.25
CA HIS A 143 4.46 10.71 6.53
C HIS A 143 5.10 9.36 6.22
N TYR A 144 6.34 9.35 5.72
CA TYR A 144 7.08 8.12 5.43
C TYR A 144 7.27 7.26 6.67
N GLN A 145 7.79 7.85 7.75
CA GLN A 145 8.04 7.15 9.01
C GLN A 145 6.76 6.56 9.61
N SER A 146 5.63 7.26 9.55
CA SER A 146 4.35 6.76 10.10
C SER A 146 3.87 5.44 9.45
N ARG A 147 4.25 5.20 8.19
CA ARG A 147 3.88 4.01 7.41
C ARG A 147 5.03 3.05 7.18
N PHE A 148 6.23 3.39 7.61
CA PHE A 148 7.40 2.56 7.43
C PHE A 148 7.25 1.20 8.12
N SER A 149 7.76 0.16 7.46
CA SER A 149 7.83 -1.20 7.97
C SER A 149 9.25 -1.72 7.82
N PRO A 150 9.97 -1.94 8.95
CA PRO A 150 11.31 -2.51 8.90
C PRO A 150 11.38 -3.88 8.19
N ILE A 151 10.37 -4.73 8.35
CA ILE A 151 10.36 -6.05 7.69
C ILE A 151 10.25 -5.92 6.17
N GLN A 152 9.42 -4.98 5.69
CA GLN A 152 9.29 -4.73 4.24
C GLN A 152 10.58 -4.12 3.68
N PHE A 153 11.17 -3.16 4.40
CA PHE A 153 12.44 -2.53 4.05
C PHE A 153 13.59 -3.52 3.86
N TYR A 154 13.85 -4.37 4.87
CA TYR A 154 14.95 -5.34 4.76
C TYR A 154 14.68 -6.38 3.66
N ARG A 155 13.45 -6.88 3.56
CA ARG A 155 13.09 -7.84 2.51
C ARG A 155 13.18 -7.27 1.11
N PHE A 156 12.85 -5.99 0.92
CA PHE A 156 13.05 -5.30 -0.36
C PHE A 156 14.53 -5.32 -0.74
N LEU A 157 15.41 -4.89 0.17
CA LEU A 157 16.85 -4.82 -0.09
C LEU A 157 17.51 -6.20 -0.24
N ASP A 158 16.92 -7.23 0.38
CA ASP A 158 17.38 -8.62 0.27
C ASP A 158 16.76 -9.38 -0.92
N ASN A 159 15.74 -8.82 -1.59
CA ASN A 159 15.05 -9.51 -2.68
C ASN A 159 15.95 -9.71 -3.91
N PRO A 160 16.30 -10.94 -4.31
CA PRO A 160 17.28 -11.18 -5.39
C PRO A 160 16.77 -10.78 -6.78
N LYS A 161 15.46 -10.66 -7.00
CA LYS A 161 14.89 -10.26 -8.29
C LYS A 161 14.90 -8.76 -8.53
N ILE A 162 15.05 -7.95 -7.49
CA ILE A 162 15.12 -6.49 -7.63
C ILE A 162 16.53 -6.09 -8.05
N SER A 163 16.63 -5.29 -9.10
CA SER A 163 17.90 -4.81 -9.63
C SER A 163 18.67 -4.00 -8.59
N LYS A 164 20.01 -4.08 -8.64
CA LYS A 164 20.89 -3.33 -7.75
C LYS A 164 20.59 -1.82 -7.79
N GLN A 165 20.30 -1.28 -8.98
CA GLN A 165 19.98 0.13 -9.16
C GLN A 165 18.71 0.55 -8.40
N ASN A 166 17.62 -0.22 -8.52
CA ASN A 166 16.38 0.08 -7.80
C ASN A 166 16.56 -0.04 -6.28
N LYS A 167 17.39 -0.98 -5.82
CA LYS A 167 17.75 -1.10 -4.39
C LYS A 167 18.54 0.10 -3.87
N ILE A 168 19.52 0.58 -4.63
CA ILE A 168 20.29 1.79 -4.30
C ILE A 168 19.36 3.00 -4.23
N GLU A 169 18.47 3.17 -5.21
CA GLU A 169 17.53 4.29 -5.23
C GLU A 169 16.59 4.25 -4.02
N TYR A 170 16.02 3.09 -3.72
CA TYR A 170 15.17 2.89 -2.55
C TYR A 170 15.91 3.15 -1.23
N ALA A 171 17.14 2.64 -1.09
CA ALA A 171 17.98 2.86 0.08
C ALA A 171 18.31 4.35 0.25
N LYS A 172 18.70 5.04 -0.82
CA LYS A 172 18.99 6.48 -0.78
C LYS A 172 17.78 7.31 -0.31
N LYS A 173 16.60 7.05 -0.88
CA LYS A 173 15.35 7.72 -0.49
C LYS A 173 14.98 7.41 0.96
N SER A 174 15.05 6.13 1.36
CA SER A 174 14.77 5.69 2.73
C SER A 174 15.73 6.31 3.75
N SER A 175 17.03 6.37 3.44
CA SER A 175 18.04 6.99 4.33
C SER A 175 17.70 8.45 4.63
N LYS A 176 17.33 9.22 3.60
CA LYS A 176 16.91 10.62 3.76
C LYS A 176 15.63 10.74 4.60
N LEU A 177 14.62 9.92 4.33
CA LEU A 177 13.30 10.03 4.96
C LEU A 177 13.24 9.47 6.38
N LEU A 178 14.14 8.53 6.71
CA LEU A 178 14.28 7.97 8.06
C LEU A 178 15.29 8.75 8.92
N TRP A 179 16.05 9.69 8.34
CA TRP A 179 17.00 10.50 9.08
C TRP A 179 16.30 11.27 10.20
N GLY A 180 16.88 11.24 11.40
CA GLY A 180 16.30 11.86 12.59
C GLY A 180 15.11 11.09 13.20
N SER A 181 14.74 9.93 12.67
CA SER A 181 13.71 9.08 13.29
C SER A 181 14.20 8.51 14.62
N ASP A 182 13.36 8.56 15.66
CA ASP A 182 13.67 7.91 16.93
C ASP A 182 13.50 6.39 16.87
N GLU A 183 12.52 5.90 16.12
CA GLU A 183 12.18 4.48 16.04
C GLU A 183 13.07 3.71 15.06
N TYR A 184 13.48 4.35 13.96
CA TYR A 184 14.09 3.66 12.80
C TYR A 184 15.58 3.99 12.57
N LYS A 185 16.32 4.30 13.64
CA LYS A 185 17.76 4.65 13.56
C LYS A 185 18.60 3.57 12.88
N ALA A 186 18.32 2.30 13.19
CA ALA A 186 19.01 1.15 12.62
C ALA A 186 18.77 1.06 11.10
N GLU A 187 17.53 1.22 10.66
CA GLU A 187 17.16 1.17 9.25
C GLU A 187 17.68 2.38 8.48
N ALA A 188 17.69 3.58 9.08
CA ALA A 188 18.29 4.78 8.50
C ALA A 188 19.80 4.60 8.27
N LEU A 189 20.52 4.04 9.25
CA LEU A 189 21.94 3.76 9.16
C LEU A 189 22.23 2.63 8.15
N TYR A 190 21.44 1.56 8.15
CA TYR A 190 21.55 0.49 7.16
C TYR A 190 21.38 1.04 5.73
N ALA A 191 20.37 1.89 5.52
CA ALA A 191 20.10 2.54 4.25
C ALA A 191 21.26 3.44 3.80
N LYS A 192 21.85 4.21 4.73
CA LYS A 192 23.04 5.05 4.46
C LYS A 192 24.23 4.20 4.02
N LEU A 193 24.49 3.09 4.72
CA LEU A 193 25.61 2.18 4.46
C LEU A 193 25.33 1.15 3.36
N TYR A 194 24.17 1.21 2.70
CA TYR A 194 23.79 0.21 1.69
C TYR A 194 24.80 0.17 0.53
N GLU A 195 25.17 1.35 0.03
CA GLU A 195 26.23 1.56 -0.98
C GLU A 195 27.31 2.51 -0.43
N PRO A 196 28.29 1.99 0.33
CA PRO A 196 29.32 2.81 0.96
C PRO A 196 30.27 3.38 -0.10
N LYS A 197 30.58 4.67 0.00
CA LYS A 197 31.41 5.41 -0.96
C LYS A 197 32.83 5.61 -0.47
N THR A 198 33.03 5.68 0.85
CA THR A 198 34.33 5.91 1.48
C THR A 198 34.90 4.65 2.14
N LEU A 199 36.20 4.63 2.43
CA LEU A 199 36.83 3.53 3.20
C LEU A 199 36.25 3.42 4.61
N LEU A 200 35.93 4.56 5.23
CA LEU A 200 35.30 4.61 6.55
C LEU A 200 33.92 3.94 6.52
N GLU A 201 33.05 4.32 5.59
CA GLU A 201 31.71 3.70 5.46
C GLU A 201 31.79 2.19 5.15
N LYS A 202 32.80 1.75 4.39
CA LYS A 202 33.05 0.32 4.16
C LYS A 202 33.40 -0.40 5.47
N ALA A 203 34.30 0.18 6.27
CA ALA A 203 34.68 -0.37 7.57
C ALA A 203 33.49 -0.38 8.55
N GLU A 204 32.71 0.71 8.62
CA GLU A 204 31.48 0.81 9.42
C GLU A 204 30.46 -0.27 9.02
N LYS A 205 30.24 -0.46 7.72
CA LYS A 205 29.34 -1.49 7.21
C LYS A 205 29.77 -2.89 7.67
N VAL A 206 31.06 -3.23 7.52
CA VAL A 206 31.59 -4.53 7.94
C VAL A 206 31.45 -4.73 9.45
N LEU A 207 31.78 -3.70 10.24
CA LEU A 207 31.68 -3.74 11.71
C LEU A 207 30.23 -3.94 12.19
N LEU A 208 29.27 -3.28 11.52
CA LEU A 208 27.85 -3.31 11.91
C LEU A 208 27.06 -4.47 11.27
N GLU A 209 27.64 -5.21 10.33
CA GLU A 209 26.95 -6.31 9.64
C GLU A 209 26.34 -7.34 10.63
N PRO A 210 27.03 -7.81 11.68
CA PRO A 210 26.42 -8.73 12.66
C PRO A 210 25.20 -8.12 13.37
N TYR A 211 25.27 -6.82 13.70
CA TYR A 211 24.15 -6.10 14.31
C TYR A 211 22.95 -6.04 13.36
N PHE A 212 23.18 -5.72 12.08
CA PHE A 212 22.11 -5.66 11.08
C PHE A 212 21.47 -7.03 10.83
N GLN A 213 22.26 -8.10 10.79
CA GLN A 213 21.72 -9.46 10.65
C GLN A 213 20.86 -9.87 11.87
N GLY A 214 21.33 -9.57 13.09
CA GLY A 214 20.52 -9.77 14.30
C GLY A 214 19.23 -8.94 14.29
N ARG A 215 19.32 -7.67 13.86
CA ARG A 215 18.17 -6.77 13.74
C ARG A 215 17.12 -7.30 12.75
N LYS A 216 17.56 -7.77 11.56
CA LYS A 216 16.70 -8.43 10.56
C LYS A 216 15.99 -9.65 11.14
N TYR A 217 16.73 -10.54 11.80
CA TYR A 217 16.18 -11.74 12.44
C TYR A 217 15.12 -11.38 13.49
N CYS A 218 15.41 -10.46 14.41
CA CYS A 218 14.47 -10.03 15.44
C CYS A 218 13.20 -9.41 14.87
N ILE A 219 13.31 -8.62 13.79
CA ILE A 219 12.15 -8.04 13.10
C ILE A 219 11.29 -9.12 12.46
N ALA A 220 11.91 -10.08 11.75
CA ALA A 220 11.19 -11.19 11.14
C ALA A 220 10.47 -12.04 12.19
N LEU A 221 11.14 -12.36 13.29
CA LEU A 221 10.55 -13.10 14.40
C LEU A 221 9.37 -12.35 15.05
N LYS A 222 9.50 -11.03 15.23
CA LYS A 222 8.41 -10.17 15.74
C LYS A 222 7.19 -10.20 14.82
N GLU A 223 7.38 -10.12 13.50
CA GLU A 223 6.29 -10.21 12.52
C GLU A 223 5.56 -11.55 12.60
N LYS A 224 6.30 -12.66 12.64
CA LYS A 224 5.75 -14.01 12.82
C LYS A 224 4.93 -14.12 14.11
N GLY A 225 5.45 -13.60 15.23
CA GLY A 225 4.75 -13.61 16.52
C GLY A 225 3.45 -12.80 16.53
N ILE A 226 3.44 -11.61 15.91
CA ILE A 226 2.24 -10.77 15.77
C ILE A 226 1.18 -11.50 14.93
N LEU A 227 1.59 -12.09 13.81
CA LEU A 227 0.68 -12.84 12.94
C LEU A 227 0.12 -14.09 13.65
N TYR A 228 0.97 -14.89 14.29
CA TYR A 228 0.54 -16.05 15.08
C TYR A 228 -0.51 -15.67 16.13
N LYS A 229 -0.26 -14.61 16.92
CA LYS A 229 -1.20 -14.11 17.94
C LYS A 229 -2.56 -13.72 17.36
N ARG A 230 -2.61 -13.24 16.11
CA ARG A 230 -3.88 -12.97 15.43
C ARG A 230 -4.54 -14.26 14.97
N LEU A 231 -3.80 -15.16 14.32
CA LEU A 231 -4.34 -16.36 13.70
C LEU A 231 -4.98 -17.32 14.70
N ILE A 232 -4.40 -17.48 15.90
CA ILE A 232 -4.97 -18.36 16.93
C ILE A 232 -6.37 -17.92 17.39
N LYS A 233 -6.70 -16.62 17.25
CA LYS A 233 -7.99 -16.04 17.62
C LYS A 233 -9.04 -16.12 16.51
N LEU A 234 -8.64 -16.53 15.30
CA LEU A 234 -9.58 -16.64 14.19
C LEU A 234 -10.35 -17.95 14.24
N ASP A 235 -11.56 -17.93 13.71
CA ASP A 235 -12.34 -19.14 13.50
C ASP A 235 -11.75 -20.00 12.38
N LYS A 236 -12.03 -21.30 12.42
CA LYS A 236 -11.72 -22.20 11.29
C LYS A 236 -12.50 -21.78 10.05
N LYS A 237 -11.88 -21.90 8.87
CA LYS A 237 -12.57 -21.66 7.60
C LYS A 237 -13.71 -22.67 7.44
N ARG A 238 -14.85 -22.20 6.92
CA ARG A 238 -16.01 -23.04 6.61
C ARG A 238 -16.14 -23.16 5.10
N ALA A 239 -16.61 -24.32 4.65
CA ALA A 239 -16.99 -24.49 3.25
C ALA A 239 -18.15 -23.55 2.95
N THR A 240 -18.10 -22.89 1.79
CA THR A 240 -19.17 -22.00 1.37
C THR A 240 -19.49 -22.20 -0.10
N LYS A 241 -20.77 -22.10 -0.45
CA LYS A 241 -21.24 -22.30 -1.83
C LYS A 241 -21.05 -21.02 -2.65
N ARG A 242 -20.75 -21.21 -3.95
CA ARG A 242 -20.70 -20.13 -4.93
C ARG A 242 -22.06 -19.43 -5.01
N LYS A 243 -22.06 -18.11 -4.98
CA LYS A 243 -23.25 -17.26 -5.11
C LYS A 243 -23.46 -16.87 -6.57
N SER A 244 -24.67 -16.43 -6.90
CA SER A 244 -24.99 -15.89 -8.21
C SER A 244 -24.06 -14.74 -8.62
N PRO A 245 -23.84 -14.53 -9.93
CA PRO A 245 -23.19 -13.36 -10.49
C PRO A 245 -23.60 -12.03 -9.85
N ILE A 246 -22.66 -11.08 -9.83
CA ILE A 246 -22.95 -9.70 -9.43
C ILE A 246 -23.76 -9.02 -10.54
N ASN A 247 -24.93 -8.47 -10.20
CA ASN A 247 -25.67 -7.60 -11.10
C ASN A 247 -25.13 -6.17 -10.98
N TRP A 248 -24.14 -5.82 -11.81
CA TRP A 248 -23.50 -4.50 -11.78
C TRP A 248 -24.46 -3.34 -12.03
N SER A 249 -25.53 -3.55 -12.83
CA SER A 249 -26.56 -2.53 -13.04
C SER A 249 -27.32 -2.23 -11.74
N HIS A 250 -27.65 -3.27 -10.97
CA HIS A 250 -28.25 -3.12 -9.65
C HIS A 250 -27.28 -2.44 -8.65
N GLU A 251 -26.02 -2.86 -8.60
CA GLU A 251 -25.02 -2.25 -7.72
C GLU A 251 -24.80 -0.76 -8.03
N ARG A 252 -24.78 -0.37 -9.31
CA ARG A 252 -24.70 1.05 -9.72
C ARG A 252 -25.92 1.86 -9.26
N LYS A 253 -27.14 1.33 -9.43
CA LYS A 253 -28.37 2.00 -8.95
C LYS A 253 -28.32 2.20 -7.43
N LYS A 254 -27.98 1.14 -6.69
CA LYS A 254 -27.85 1.18 -5.23
C LYS A 254 -26.76 2.16 -4.76
N ALA A 255 -25.62 2.20 -5.44
CA ALA A 255 -24.56 3.15 -5.12
C ALA A 255 -25.01 4.61 -5.26
N ILE A 256 -25.80 4.94 -6.29
CA ILE A 256 -26.38 6.28 -6.47
C ILE A 256 -27.40 6.59 -5.37
N GLU A 257 -28.25 5.64 -5.00
CA GLU A 257 -29.21 5.79 -3.89
C GLU A 257 -28.51 6.03 -2.55
N ASP A 258 -27.48 5.25 -2.25
CA ASP A 258 -26.66 5.41 -1.05
C ASP A 258 -25.93 6.78 -1.07
N ALA A 259 -25.43 7.23 -2.22
CA ALA A 259 -24.81 8.54 -2.36
C ALA A 259 -25.78 9.67 -2.01
N LYS A 260 -26.98 9.66 -2.60
CA LYS A 260 -28.01 10.70 -2.36
C LYS A 260 -28.30 10.87 -0.87
N LYS A 261 -28.37 9.75 -0.12
CA LYS A 261 -28.58 9.77 1.34
C LYS A 261 -27.41 10.40 2.10
N ARG A 262 -26.17 10.10 1.71
CA ARG A 262 -24.95 10.61 2.36
C ARG A 262 -24.65 12.07 2.04
N VAL A 263 -24.94 12.48 0.81
CA VAL A 263 -24.64 13.80 0.25
C VAL A 263 -25.70 14.82 0.68
N GLY A 264 -26.98 14.44 0.67
CA GLY A 264 -28.06 15.39 0.87
C GLY A 264 -28.14 16.42 -0.27
N LYS A 265 -28.28 17.70 0.07
CA LYS A 265 -28.48 18.80 -0.91
C LYS A 265 -27.25 19.71 -1.09
N ASN A 266 -26.07 19.31 -0.60
CA ASN A 266 -24.90 20.18 -0.71
C ASN A 266 -24.46 20.33 -2.19
N PRO A 267 -24.03 21.53 -2.61
CA PRO A 267 -23.82 21.87 -4.03
C PRO A 267 -22.63 21.15 -4.67
N LEU A 268 -21.76 20.53 -3.88
CA LEU A 268 -20.58 19.80 -4.36
C LEU A 268 -20.84 18.31 -4.59
N ASN A 269 -22.03 17.81 -4.23
CA ASN A 269 -22.43 16.41 -4.38
C ASN A 269 -21.48 15.38 -3.70
N ILE A 270 -20.85 15.79 -2.60
CA ILE A 270 -19.93 14.99 -1.77
C ILE A 270 -20.54 14.66 -0.42
N ASP A 271 -19.88 13.82 0.39
CA ASP A 271 -20.35 13.45 1.72
C ASP A 271 -20.68 14.70 2.56
N ASN A 272 -21.90 14.77 3.10
CA ASN A 272 -22.38 15.94 3.84
C ASN A 272 -21.54 16.25 5.08
N TYR A 273 -20.97 15.22 5.72
CA TYR A 273 -20.05 15.38 6.84
C TYR A 273 -18.79 16.16 6.41
N TYR A 274 -18.14 15.72 5.34
CA TYR A 274 -16.95 16.40 4.79
C TYR A 274 -17.30 17.83 4.35
N TYR A 275 -18.45 18.00 3.69
CA TYR A 275 -18.92 19.32 3.26
C TYR A 275 -19.09 20.27 4.44
N LYS A 276 -19.76 19.85 5.51
CA LYS A 276 -19.95 20.69 6.70
C LYS A 276 -18.63 20.99 7.42
N GLN A 277 -17.71 20.04 7.44
CA GLN A 277 -16.42 20.21 8.12
C GLN A 277 -15.52 21.20 7.38
N HIS A 278 -15.51 21.19 6.05
CA HIS A 278 -14.55 21.95 5.24
C HIS A 278 -15.15 23.12 4.47
N PHE A 279 -16.45 23.08 4.12
CA PHE A 279 -17.09 24.04 3.23
C PHE A 279 -18.33 24.72 3.83
N LYS A 280 -18.53 24.66 5.16
CA LYS A 280 -19.65 25.36 5.82
C LYS A 280 -19.62 26.87 5.57
N ASP A 281 -18.44 27.46 5.50
CA ASP A 281 -18.20 28.89 5.28
C ASP A 281 -18.01 29.22 3.79
N GLY A 282 -18.37 28.29 2.91
CA GLY A 282 -18.21 28.41 1.45
C GLY A 282 -16.93 27.76 0.93
N ILE A 283 -16.93 27.45 -0.37
CA ILE A 283 -15.75 26.90 -1.05
C ILE A 283 -14.72 28.00 -1.40
N ASP A 284 -15.19 29.25 -1.56
CA ASP A 284 -14.40 30.39 -2.03
C ASP A 284 -13.25 30.79 -1.10
N GLN A 285 -13.30 30.41 0.18
CA GLN A 285 -12.18 30.56 1.12
C GLN A 285 -10.90 29.86 0.65
N TYR A 286 -11.01 28.87 -0.25
CA TYR A 286 -9.87 28.12 -0.79
C TYR A 286 -9.35 28.70 -2.12
N LYS A 287 -9.91 29.82 -2.58
CA LYS A 287 -9.53 30.43 -3.85
C LYS A 287 -8.03 30.75 -3.89
N GLY A 288 -7.34 30.20 -4.88
CA GLY A 288 -5.90 30.41 -5.07
C GLY A 288 -4.99 29.76 -4.03
N ARG A 289 -5.51 28.88 -3.15
CA ARG A 289 -4.71 28.19 -2.12
C ARG A 289 -3.52 27.41 -2.69
N ASP A 290 -3.72 26.77 -3.83
CA ASP A 290 -2.79 25.84 -4.47
C ASP A 290 -2.14 26.45 -5.74
N LYS A 291 -2.17 27.79 -5.91
CA LYS A 291 -1.69 28.48 -7.13
C LYS A 291 -0.21 28.26 -7.45
N ASP A 292 0.59 27.96 -6.42
CA ASP A 292 2.04 27.76 -6.52
C ASP A 292 2.42 26.26 -6.64
N VAL A 293 1.42 25.37 -6.62
CA VAL A 293 1.63 23.95 -6.89
C VAL A 293 2.02 23.77 -8.36
N ASN A 294 2.99 22.88 -8.59
CA ASN A 294 3.31 22.40 -9.93
C ASN A 294 3.41 20.88 -9.91
N LEU A 295 2.32 20.21 -10.31
CA LEU A 295 2.16 18.76 -10.30
C LEU A 295 3.29 18.06 -11.07
N LEU A 296 3.81 18.67 -12.14
CA LEU A 296 4.78 18.04 -13.02
C LEU A 296 6.20 17.98 -12.45
N THR A 297 6.49 18.77 -11.41
CA THR A 297 7.82 18.89 -10.80
C THR A 297 8.01 18.07 -9.54
N SER A 298 6.95 17.41 -9.04
CA SER A 298 7.03 16.63 -7.82
C SER A 298 8.01 15.46 -7.94
N LYS A 299 8.86 15.30 -6.91
CA LYS A 299 9.74 14.14 -6.74
C LYS A 299 8.98 12.83 -6.52
N GLU A 300 7.67 12.89 -6.27
CA GLU A 300 6.82 11.71 -6.22
C GLU A 300 6.81 10.94 -7.57
N PHE A 301 7.04 11.62 -8.70
CA PHE A 301 7.25 10.94 -9.99
C PHE A 301 8.48 10.03 -10.02
N GLU A 302 9.52 10.33 -9.24
CA GLU A 302 10.68 9.44 -9.12
C GLU A 302 10.30 8.16 -8.36
N SER A 303 9.61 8.31 -7.22
CA SER A 303 9.11 7.19 -6.42
C SER A 303 8.10 6.35 -7.18
N TYR A 304 7.25 6.97 -8.01
CA TYR A 304 6.32 6.30 -8.91
C TYR A 304 7.05 5.47 -9.96
N LYS A 305 8.08 6.03 -10.61
CA LYS A 305 8.93 5.29 -11.55
C LYS A 305 9.64 4.12 -10.87
N LEU A 306 10.19 4.32 -9.67
CA LEU A 306 10.82 3.26 -8.89
C LEU A 306 9.83 2.11 -8.59
N MET A 307 8.61 2.43 -8.13
CA MET A 307 7.56 1.45 -7.90
C MET A 307 7.25 0.62 -9.15
N LEU A 308 7.11 1.29 -10.31
CA LEU A 308 6.84 0.61 -11.57
C LEU A 308 8.05 -0.20 -12.08
N ASN A 309 9.28 0.27 -11.85
CA ASN A 309 10.49 -0.51 -12.12
C ASN A 309 10.53 -1.79 -11.26
N VAL A 310 10.14 -1.70 -9.99
CA VAL A 310 10.04 -2.87 -9.10
C VAL A 310 9.00 -3.87 -9.61
N CYS A 311 7.87 -3.39 -10.16
CA CYS A 311 6.93 -4.29 -10.86
C CYS A 311 7.60 -5.02 -12.02
N THR A 312 8.36 -4.31 -12.86
CA THR A 312 9.11 -4.91 -13.98
C THR A 312 10.12 -5.96 -13.50
N ASP A 313 10.96 -5.63 -12.52
CA ASP A 313 11.96 -6.52 -11.92
C ASP A 313 11.33 -7.82 -11.39
N LEU A 314 10.13 -7.73 -10.82
CA LEU A 314 9.41 -8.85 -10.23
C LEU A 314 8.50 -9.60 -11.22
N GLY A 315 8.41 -9.16 -12.48
CA GLY A 315 7.48 -9.71 -13.47
C GLY A 315 6.00 -9.49 -13.14
N ILE A 316 5.69 -8.46 -12.33
CA ILE A 316 4.32 -8.10 -11.98
C ILE A 316 3.77 -7.19 -13.08
N LYS A 317 2.57 -7.52 -13.57
CA LYS A 317 1.80 -6.69 -14.51
C LYS A 317 0.64 -6.04 -13.75
N PRO A 318 0.84 -4.87 -13.11
CA PRO A 318 -0.22 -4.23 -12.34
C PRO A 318 -1.28 -3.61 -13.27
N VAL A 319 -2.49 -3.44 -12.74
CA VAL A 319 -3.48 -2.49 -13.26
C VAL A 319 -3.30 -1.18 -12.49
N VAL A 320 -2.91 -0.11 -13.18
CA VAL A 320 -2.75 1.22 -12.59
C VAL A 320 -4.08 1.97 -12.71
N VAL A 321 -4.64 2.45 -11.61
CA VAL A 321 -5.87 3.26 -11.60
C VAL A 321 -5.51 4.68 -11.23
N LEU A 322 -5.62 5.62 -12.16
CA LEU A 322 -5.42 7.04 -11.87
C LEU A 322 -6.74 7.62 -11.35
N ILE A 323 -6.79 7.94 -10.05
CA ILE A 323 -7.99 8.43 -9.38
C ILE A 323 -8.29 9.87 -9.84
N PRO A 324 -9.56 10.21 -10.15
CA PRO A 324 -9.92 11.57 -10.52
C PRO A 324 -9.84 12.51 -9.32
N SER A 325 -9.66 13.79 -9.60
CA SER A 325 -9.73 14.87 -8.62
C SER A 325 -10.93 15.76 -8.94
N MET A 326 -11.54 16.39 -7.94
CA MET A 326 -12.72 17.23 -8.18
C MET A 326 -12.38 18.49 -8.98
N ASP A 327 -12.88 18.60 -10.20
CA ASP A 327 -12.54 19.73 -11.09
C ASP A 327 -12.90 21.08 -10.49
N LYS A 328 -14.12 21.20 -9.93
CA LYS A 328 -14.61 22.45 -9.34
C LYS A 328 -13.71 22.95 -8.21
N PHE A 329 -13.21 22.05 -7.36
CA PHE A 329 -12.36 22.43 -6.24
C PHE A 329 -10.97 22.85 -6.74
N TYR A 330 -10.32 22.03 -7.57
CA TYR A 330 -8.95 22.31 -7.98
C TYR A 330 -8.83 23.48 -8.97
N ASN A 331 -9.84 23.72 -9.81
CA ASN A 331 -9.92 24.95 -10.60
C ASN A 331 -9.95 26.19 -9.71
N LEU A 332 -10.68 26.13 -8.59
CA LEU A 332 -10.79 27.24 -7.64
C LEU A 332 -9.50 27.43 -6.85
N THR A 333 -8.86 26.35 -6.41
CA THR A 333 -7.63 26.45 -5.61
C THR A 333 -6.42 26.88 -6.43
N GLY A 334 -6.46 26.79 -7.76
CA GLY A 334 -5.43 27.34 -8.65
C GLY A 334 -4.64 26.31 -9.44
N ILE A 335 -4.95 25.01 -9.29
CA ILE A 335 -4.38 23.96 -10.16
C ILE A 335 -5.25 23.87 -11.40
N SER A 336 -4.76 24.37 -12.53
CA SER A 336 -5.56 24.44 -13.77
C SER A 336 -5.93 23.05 -14.32
N GLU A 337 -7.03 22.98 -15.08
CA GLU A 337 -7.42 21.76 -15.81
C GLU A 337 -6.30 21.28 -16.74
N LYS A 338 -5.62 22.21 -17.43
CA LYS A 338 -4.47 21.91 -18.29
C LYS A 338 -3.36 21.19 -17.49
N GLU A 339 -3.01 21.71 -16.33
CA GLU A 339 -1.97 21.10 -15.49
C GLU A 339 -2.37 19.72 -14.96
N ARG A 340 -3.64 19.55 -14.54
CA ARG A 340 -4.16 18.24 -14.13
C ARG A 340 -4.11 17.24 -15.29
N ASN A 341 -4.49 17.65 -16.49
CA ASN A 341 -4.42 16.81 -17.68
C ASN A 341 -2.98 16.40 -18.00
N GLN A 342 -2.02 17.34 -17.93
CA GLN A 342 -0.61 17.04 -18.10
C GLN A 342 -0.09 16.06 -17.04
N TYR A 343 -0.57 16.17 -15.79
CA TYR A 343 -0.26 15.19 -14.75
C TYR A 343 -0.77 13.79 -15.12
N TYR A 344 -2.04 13.67 -15.49
CA TYR A 344 -2.65 12.39 -15.83
C TYR A 344 -1.97 11.75 -17.03
N ASP A 345 -1.68 12.53 -18.08
CA ASP A 345 -1.00 12.04 -19.28
C ASP A 345 0.43 11.60 -18.94
N LYS A 346 1.17 12.37 -18.12
CA LYS A 346 2.51 11.98 -17.67
C LYS A 346 2.50 10.69 -16.85
N ALA A 347 1.59 10.56 -15.88
CA ALA A 347 1.48 9.36 -15.06
C ALA A 347 1.12 8.12 -15.89
N GLN A 348 0.13 8.25 -16.78
CA GLN A 348 -0.28 7.20 -17.70
C GLN A 348 0.89 6.78 -18.61
N ASN A 349 1.55 7.72 -19.28
CA ASN A 349 2.65 7.43 -20.20
C ASN A 349 3.80 6.67 -19.53
N ILE A 350 4.13 6.98 -18.27
CA ILE A 350 5.17 6.25 -17.52
C ILE A 350 4.75 4.78 -17.32
N ALA A 351 3.50 4.50 -16.98
CA ALA A 351 3.01 3.13 -16.81
C ALA A 351 2.88 2.37 -18.14
N GLU A 352 2.27 3.00 -19.16
CA GLU A 352 2.07 2.38 -20.48
C GLU A 352 3.39 2.12 -21.21
N SER A 353 4.41 2.97 -21.02
CA SER A 353 5.76 2.72 -21.56
C SER A 353 6.41 1.43 -21.05
N LYS A 354 5.89 0.86 -19.96
CA LYS A 354 6.31 -0.42 -19.38
C LYS A 354 5.37 -1.57 -19.74
N GLY A 355 4.37 -1.32 -20.58
CA GLY A 355 3.35 -2.28 -20.99
C GLY A 355 2.31 -2.58 -19.90
N PHE A 356 2.12 -1.68 -18.93
CA PHE A 356 1.13 -1.84 -17.87
C PHE A 356 -0.22 -1.26 -18.29
N GLU A 357 -1.30 -1.91 -17.87
CA GLU A 357 -2.67 -1.45 -18.13
C GLU A 357 -3.01 -0.26 -17.23
N VAL A 358 -3.61 0.78 -17.81
CA VAL A 358 -3.99 2.00 -17.09
C VAL A 358 -5.48 2.25 -17.21
N LEU A 359 -6.16 2.32 -16.07
CA LEU A 359 -7.51 2.88 -15.94
C LEU A 359 -7.40 4.35 -15.56
N ASN A 360 -7.32 5.21 -16.58
CA ASN A 360 -7.30 6.66 -16.38
C ASN A 360 -8.73 7.18 -16.20
N LEU A 361 -9.03 7.72 -15.02
CA LEU A 361 -10.36 8.20 -14.67
C LEU A 361 -10.48 9.72 -14.69
N LYS A 362 -9.52 10.46 -15.28
CA LYS A 362 -9.46 11.93 -15.23
C LYS A 362 -10.79 12.64 -15.53
N ASP A 363 -11.53 12.16 -16.53
CA ASP A 363 -12.80 12.75 -16.98
C ASP A 363 -13.97 12.55 -16.00
N LYS A 364 -13.74 11.87 -14.86
CA LYS A 364 -14.74 11.60 -13.83
C LYS A 364 -14.73 12.62 -12.69
N GLY A 365 -13.86 13.64 -12.73
CA GLY A 365 -13.74 14.68 -11.71
C GLY A 365 -15.02 15.50 -11.46
N SER A 366 -15.89 15.60 -12.47
CA SER A 366 -17.16 16.33 -12.42
C SER A 366 -18.40 15.42 -12.28
N ASP A 367 -18.22 14.10 -12.32
CA ASP A 367 -19.32 13.14 -12.23
C ASP A 367 -19.94 13.14 -10.82
N LYS A 368 -21.24 13.42 -10.73
CA LYS A 368 -21.98 13.34 -9.45
C LYS A 368 -21.77 11.98 -8.79
N TYR A 369 -21.43 12.02 -7.49
CA TYR A 369 -21.23 10.86 -6.61
C TYR A 369 -20.04 9.97 -6.95
N TYR A 370 -19.26 10.32 -7.97
CA TYR A 370 -18.05 9.57 -8.34
C TYR A 370 -16.96 9.74 -7.30
N LEU A 371 -16.87 10.93 -6.71
CA LEU A 371 -16.05 11.25 -5.55
C LEU A 371 -16.94 11.43 -4.31
N ARG A 372 -16.41 11.10 -3.14
CA ARG A 372 -17.07 11.33 -1.85
C ARG A 372 -16.59 12.57 -1.11
N ASP A 373 -15.47 13.12 -1.55
CA ASP A 373 -14.89 14.39 -1.15
C ASP A 373 -14.14 14.95 -2.37
N VAL A 374 -13.14 15.81 -2.19
CA VAL A 374 -12.44 16.42 -3.33
C VAL A 374 -11.40 15.49 -3.99
N MET A 375 -11.10 14.33 -3.41
CA MET A 375 -9.97 13.47 -3.84
C MET A 375 -10.23 11.95 -3.80
N HIS A 376 -11.16 11.46 -2.99
CA HIS A 376 -11.41 10.03 -2.81
C HIS A 376 -12.64 9.55 -3.58
N LEU A 377 -12.55 8.32 -4.11
CA LEU A 377 -13.67 7.63 -4.75
C LEU A 377 -14.88 7.54 -3.83
N GLY A 378 -16.03 7.94 -4.35
CA GLY A 378 -17.35 7.78 -3.76
C GLY A 378 -18.02 6.48 -4.14
N THR A 379 -19.29 6.32 -3.76
CA THR A 379 -20.01 5.06 -3.95
C THR A 379 -20.11 4.68 -5.43
N LYS A 380 -20.40 5.64 -6.32
CA LYS A 380 -20.45 5.41 -7.78
C LYS A 380 -19.07 5.07 -8.33
N GLY A 381 -18.04 5.81 -7.92
CA GLY A 381 -16.66 5.59 -8.38
C GLY A 381 -16.13 4.21 -8.00
N TRP A 382 -16.40 3.76 -6.77
CA TRP A 382 -15.99 2.42 -6.34
C TRP A 382 -16.69 1.30 -7.10
N VAL A 383 -17.98 1.42 -7.41
CA VAL A 383 -18.67 0.40 -8.23
C VAL A 383 -18.09 0.34 -9.63
N ASP A 384 -17.83 1.48 -10.27
CA ASP A 384 -17.22 1.53 -11.61
C ASP A 384 -15.83 0.86 -11.61
N VAL A 385 -14.96 1.24 -10.67
CA VAL A 385 -13.63 0.64 -10.54
C VAL A 385 -13.71 -0.86 -10.26
N CYS A 386 -14.55 -1.30 -9.31
CA CYS A 386 -14.67 -2.73 -9.00
C CYS A 386 -15.19 -3.54 -10.19
N GLU A 387 -16.17 -3.01 -10.94
CA GLU A 387 -16.70 -3.68 -12.14
C GLU A 387 -15.62 -3.84 -13.22
N ARG A 388 -14.81 -2.80 -13.45
CA ARG A 388 -13.70 -2.86 -14.41
C ARG A 388 -12.66 -3.89 -13.98
N LEU A 389 -12.24 -3.87 -12.72
CA LEU A 389 -11.29 -4.83 -12.18
C LEU A 389 -11.83 -6.28 -12.25
N PHE A 390 -13.12 -6.50 -12.00
CA PHE A 390 -13.76 -7.81 -12.17
C PHE A 390 -13.64 -8.34 -13.60
N LYS A 391 -13.83 -7.46 -14.59
CA LYS A 391 -13.69 -7.81 -16.02
C LYS A 391 -12.24 -8.09 -16.38
N ILE A 392 -11.31 -7.22 -15.98
CA ILE A 392 -9.87 -7.34 -16.27
C ILE A 392 -9.30 -8.64 -15.70
N PHE A 393 -9.60 -8.95 -14.44
CA PHE A 393 -9.08 -10.15 -13.79
C PHE A 393 -9.91 -11.42 -14.03
N LYS A 394 -11.02 -11.32 -14.78
CA LYS A 394 -11.92 -12.43 -15.12
C LYS A 394 -12.40 -13.17 -13.86
N GLU A 395 -12.98 -12.40 -12.94
CA GLU A 395 -13.32 -12.87 -11.59
C GLU A 395 -14.66 -13.61 -11.48
N GLN A 396 -15.41 -13.70 -12.59
CA GLN A 396 -16.70 -14.39 -12.64
C GLN A 396 -16.61 -15.70 -13.41
#